data_AF-I3DZH9-F1
#
_entry.id   AF-I3DZH9-F1
#
_cell.length_a   1.000
_cell.length_b   1.000
_cell.length_c   1.000
_cell.angle_alpha   90.00
_cell.angle_beta   90.00
_cell.angle_gamma   90.00
#
_symmetry.space_group_name_H-M   'P 1'
#
loop_
_entity.id
_entity.type
_entity.pdbx_description
1 polymer ?
#
loop_
_entity_poly.entity_id
_entity_poly.type
_entity_poly.pdbx_seq_one_letter_code
_entity_poly.pdbx_strand_id
1 'polypeptide(L)'
;MFEKEDGDVFQQFSRQGASANAFTSFTRTAYLFSSTSDVELNLETLINFVQDPYFTEKTVEKEKGIIGQEITMYDDNPDWRLYFGLIENLYKNHPVKIDIAGTVESISHITKDMLYECYYTFYHPSNMLLFIVGPVDPNKIMNQVKENQSKKKYHSQPEIKRQFPDEPKETAEKKKVLKMNVQTSKCLFGIKALDVNQSGEQMLKNELAINVMLDVLFGKSSNNYNELYNEGLIDDTFSYDYTQEQGFGFAMVGGDTDDPDKLAVKLGKMFIEAKEGNIFTEKNLERAKRKKIGSFLRAINSPEYIANQFTRYAFNDMNLFDVVPTLERITLNDVKQVAETFISEDRFSVCQVVPK
;
A
#
# COMPACT_ATOMS: atom_id res chain seq x y z
N MET A 1 -21.98 2.28 -5.94
CA MET A 1 -22.17 1.72 -4.58
C MET A 1 -22.72 2.78 -3.63
N PHE A 2 -22.11 3.97 -3.55
CA PHE A 2 -22.50 5.06 -2.62
C PHE A 2 -23.83 5.75 -2.93
N GLU A 3 -24.21 5.85 -4.21
CA GLU A 3 -25.57 6.23 -4.61
C GLU A 3 -26.51 5.01 -4.50
N LYS A 4 -27.49 5.08 -3.61
CA LYS A 4 -28.60 4.14 -3.47
C LYS A 4 -29.88 4.74 -4.08
N GLU A 5 -30.92 3.93 -4.20
CA GLU A 5 -32.26 4.42 -4.55
C GLU A 5 -32.76 5.51 -3.57
N ASP A 6 -32.41 5.38 -2.28
CA ASP A 6 -32.83 6.29 -1.21
C ASP A 6 -31.87 7.47 -0.93
N GLY A 7 -30.77 7.60 -1.69
CA GLY A 7 -29.82 8.72 -1.58
C GLY A 7 -28.35 8.33 -1.37
N ASP A 8 -27.54 9.32 -0.98
CA ASP A 8 -26.09 9.18 -0.77
C ASP A 8 -25.77 8.79 0.68
N VAL A 9 -25.11 7.64 0.84
CA VAL A 9 -24.74 7.10 2.16
C VAL A 9 -23.76 8.01 2.92
N PHE A 10 -22.92 8.80 2.25
CA PHE A 10 -22.00 9.73 2.93
C PHE A 10 -22.77 10.83 3.67
N GLN A 11 -23.89 11.28 3.11
CA GLN A 11 -24.77 12.23 3.78
C GLN A 11 -25.46 11.58 5.00
N GLN A 12 -25.77 10.29 4.93
CA GLN A 12 -26.32 9.56 6.06
C GLN A 12 -25.33 9.48 7.22
N PHE A 13 -24.07 9.10 6.98
CA PHE A 13 -23.01 9.14 8.00
C PHE A 13 -22.83 10.55 8.58
N SER A 14 -22.81 11.58 7.73
CA SER A 14 -22.67 12.97 8.18
C SER A 14 -23.81 13.40 9.11
N ARG A 15 -25.05 13.01 8.81
CA ARG A 15 -26.22 13.28 9.68
C ARG A 15 -26.16 12.51 11.00
N GLN A 16 -25.51 11.35 11.01
CA GLN A 16 -25.29 10.51 12.19
C GLN A 16 -24.00 10.90 12.96
N GLY A 17 -23.38 12.04 12.64
CA GLY A 17 -22.18 12.53 13.34
C GLY A 17 -20.90 11.76 13.04
N ALA A 18 -20.84 11.06 11.90
CA ALA A 18 -19.68 10.30 11.47
C ALA A 18 -19.03 10.87 10.20
N SER A 19 -17.72 10.70 10.11
CA SER A 19 -16.95 10.89 8.88
C SER A 19 -16.67 9.52 8.26
N ALA A 20 -17.19 9.29 7.07
CA ALA A 20 -17.00 8.04 6.33
C ALA A 20 -16.05 8.23 5.15
N ASN A 21 -15.33 7.16 4.82
CA ASN A 21 -14.42 7.13 3.68
C ASN A 21 -14.33 5.70 3.11
N ALA A 22 -13.76 5.59 1.91
CA ALA A 22 -13.35 4.32 1.34
C ALA A 22 -12.10 4.50 0.49
N PHE A 23 -11.32 3.42 0.36
CA PHE A 23 -10.18 3.40 -0.55
C PHE A 23 -9.96 1.99 -1.08
N THR A 24 -9.25 1.91 -2.21
CA THR A 24 -8.78 0.65 -2.79
C THR A 24 -7.25 0.70 -2.86
N SER A 25 -6.62 -0.40 -2.45
CA SER A 25 -5.20 -0.66 -2.68
C SER A 25 -5.04 -1.85 -3.62
N PHE A 26 -3.80 -2.25 -3.91
CA PHE A 26 -3.49 -3.38 -4.78
C PHE A 26 -4.20 -4.70 -4.41
N THR A 27 -4.46 -4.94 -3.13
CA THR A 27 -4.96 -6.24 -2.65
C THR A 27 -6.26 -6.15 -1.86
N ARG A 28 -6.76 -4.96 -1.54
CA ARG A 28 -7.99 -4.80 -0.76
C ARG A 28 -8.76 -3.52 -1.06
N THR A 29 -10.06 -3.56 -0.79
CA THR A 29 -10.91 -2.37 -0.68
C THR A 29 -11.37 -2.24 0.76
N ALA A 30 -11.30 -1.03 1.31
CA ALA A 30 -11.72 -0.73 2.67
C ALA A 30 -12.84 0.31 2.65
N TYR A 31 -13.87 0.07 3.47
CA TYR A 31 -14.94 1.02 3.78
C TYR A 31 -14.91 1.25 5.27
N LEU A 32 -14.85 2.52 5.69
CA LEU A 32 -14.67 2.87 7.09
C LEU A 32 -15.46 4.12 7.46
N PHE A 33 -15.69 4.27 8.76
CA PHE A 33 -16.11 5.52 9.35
C PHE A 33 -15.38 5.77 10.67
N SER A 34 -15.35 7.03 11.08
CA SER A 34 -14.99 7.47 12.42
C SER A 34 -16.12 8.32 12.98
N SER A 35 -16.43 8.16 14.26
CA SER A 35 -17.48 8.92 14.93
C SER A 35 -17.19 9.02 16.43
N THR A 36 -17.73 10.04 17.08
CA THR A 36 -17.71 10.21 18.53
C THR A 36 -19.06 9.89 19.20
N SER A 37 -20.12 9.70 18.40
CA SER A 37 -21.48 9.37 18.83
C SER A 37 -22.13 8.39 17.86
N ASP A 38 -23.26 7.80 18.26
CA ASP A 38 -24.10 6.95 17.40
C ASP A 38 -23.33 5.80 16.71
N VAL A 39 -22.30 5.25 17.37
CA VAL A 39 -21.42 4.21 16.81
C VAL A 39 -22.21 3.00 16.32
N GLU A 40 -23.20 2.57 17.10
CA GLU A 40 -24.06 1.43 16.73
C GLU A 40 -24.86 1.73 15.46
N LEU A 41 -25.44 2.92 15.35
CA LEU A 41 -26.21 3.31 14.17
C LEU A 41 -25.31 3.40 12.93
N ASN A 42 -24.15 4.03 13.06
CA ASN A 42 -23.17 4.13 11.97
C ASN A 42 -22.61 2.76 11.56
N LEU A 43 -22.42 1.85 12.52
CA LEU A 43 -22.00 0.47 12.24
C LEU A 43 -23.05 -0.29 11.43
N GLU A 44 -24.32 -0.15 11.79
CA GLU A 44 -25.42 -0.74 11.03
C GLU A 44 -25.50 -0.15 9.62
N THR A 45 -25.36 1.17 9.48
CA THR A 45 -25.26 1.85 8.18
C THR A 45 -24.13 1.26 7.34
N LEU A 46 -22.91 1.14 7.86
CA LEU A 46 -21.75 0.59 7.14
C LEU A 46 -22.01 -0.84 6.66
N ILE A 47 -22.43 -1.72 7.56
CA ILE A 47 -22.64 -3.13 7.25
C ILE A 47 -23.73 -3.31 6.19
N ASN A 48 -24.83 -2.56 6.29
CA ASN A 48 -25.92 -2.63 5.31
C ASN A 48 -25.50 -2.05 3.96
N PHE A 49 -24.82 -0.92 3.96
CA PHE A 49 -24.37 -0.25 2.75
C PHE A 49 -23.44 -1.15 1.90
N VAL A 50 -22.42 -1.75 2.53
CA VAL A 50 -21.43 -2.60 1.84
C VAL A 50 -22.05 -3.91 1.36
N GLN A 51 -23.04 -4.45 2.06
CA GLN A 51 -23.64 -5.76 1.80
C GLN A 51 -24.86 -5.75 0.85
N ASP A 52 -25.18 -4.61 0.23
CA ASP A 52 -26.36 -4.46 -0.63
C ASP A 52 -26.09 -3.55 -1.84
N PRO A 53 -25.33 -3.98 -2.86
CA PRO A 53 -24.88 -3.10 -3.93
C PRO A 53 -26.03 -2.72 -4.87
N TYR A 54 -26.04 -1.46 -5.30
CA TYR A 54 -26.98 -0.96 -6.29
C TYR A 54 -26.23 -0.42 -7.51
N PHE A 55 -26.27 -1.17 -8.61
CA PHE A 55 -25.68 -0.77 -9.89
C PHE A 55 -26.77 -0.75 -10.96
N THR A 56 -26.84 0.34 -11.73
CA THR A 56 -27.71 0.47 -12.89
C THR A 56 -26.85 0.87 -14.08
N GLU A 57 -27.27 0.60 -15.31
CA GLU A 57 -26.53 1.05 -16.50
C GLU A 57 -26.28 2.56 -16.46
N LYS A 58 -27.30 3.32 -16.08
CA LYS A 58 -27.21 4.78 -15.95
C LYS A 58 -26.16 5.23 -14.92
N THR A 59 -26.15 4.62 -13.73
CA THR A 59 -25.17 5.00 -12.68
C THR A 59 -23.77 4.55 -13.04
N VAL A 60 -23.61 3.41 -13.71
CA VAL A 60 -22.32 2.92 -14.20
C VAL A 60 -21.74 3.84 -15.29
N GLU A 61 -22.53 4.22 -16.30
CA GLU A 61 -22.06 5.13 -17.35
C GLU A 61 -21.70 6.52 -16.82
N LYS A 62 -22.45 7.03 -15.84
CA LYS A 62 -22.10 8.26 -15.14
C LYS A 62 -20.74 8.12 -14.43
N GLU A 63 -20.54 7.03 -13.70
CA GLU A 63 -19.32 6.82 -12.91
C GLU A 63 -18.08 6.62 -13.78
N LYS A 64 -18.20 5.96 -14.95
CA LYS A 64 -17.10 5.86 -15.92
C LYS A 64 -16.54 7.22 -16.31
N GLY A 65 -17.42 8.21 -16.50
CA GLY A 65 -17.00 9.57 -16.82
C GLY A 65 -16.21 10.23 -15.68
N ILE A 66 -16.63 10.02 -14.43
CA ILE A 66 -15.98 10.57 -13.24
C ILE A 66 -14.61 9.93 -13.04
N ILE A 67 -14.53 8.59 -13.07
CA ILE A 67 -13.27 7.85 -12.93
C ILE A 67 -12.32 8.18 -14.10
N GLY A 68 -12.85 8.36 -15.32
CA GLY A 68 -12.03 8.77 -16.47
C GLY A 68 -11.37 10.15 -16.28
N GLN A 69 -12.07 11.09 -15.63
CA GLN A 69 -11.49 12.38 -15.26
C GLN A 69 -10.46 12.24 -14.14
N GLU A 70 -10.71 11.38 -13.14
CA GLU A 70 -9.77 11.07 -12.07
C GLU A 70 -8.46 10.48 -12.61
N ILE A 71 -8.53 9.53 -13.55
CA ILE A 71 -7.37 8.97 -14.23
C ILE A 71 -6.58 10.08 -14.95
N THR A 72 -7.26 10.99 -15.63
CA THR A 72 -6.60 12.12 -16.31
C THR A 72 -5.90 13.06 -15.32
N MET A 73 -6.51 13.30 -14.16
CA MET A 73 -5.90 14.07 -13.08
C MET A 73 -4.63 13.39 -12.53
N TYR A 74 -4.62 12.06 -12.43
CA TYR A 74 -3.43 11.29 -12.07
C TYR A 74 -2.35 11.30 -13.17
N ASP A 75 -2.75 11.32 -14.44
CA ASP A 75 -1.85 11.49 -15.58
C ASP A 75 -1.08 12.82 -15.55
N ASP A 76 -1.73 13.86 -15.01
CA ASP A 76 -1.13 15.18 -14.83
C ASP A 76 -0.37 15.34 -13.50
N ASN A 77 -0.45 14.38 -12.58
CA ASN A 77 0.25 14.43 -11.28
C ASN A 77 1.67 13.83 -11.38
N PRO A 78 2.74 14.65 -11.27
CA PRO A 78 4.11 14.16 -11.44
C PRO A 78 4.55 13.11 -10.42
N ASP A 79 4.14 13.24 -9.16
CA ASP A 79 4.54 12.30 -8.11
C ASP A 79 3.86 10.94 -8.31
N TRP A 80 2.59 10.96 -8.73
CA TRP A 80 1.85 9.74 -9.06
C TRP A 80 2.45 9.03 -10.28
N ARG A 81 2.79 9.79 -11.33
CA ARG A 81 3.43 9.26 -12.54
C ARG A 81 4.85 8.74 -12.29
N LEU A 82 5.58 9.36 -11.38
CA LEU A 82 6.87 8.86 -10.92
C LEU A 82 6.73 7.52 -10.18
N TYR A 83 5.77 7.44 -9.24
CA TYR A 83 5.49 6.25 -8.44
C TYR A 83 5.03 5.06 -9.31
N PHE A 84 3.97 5.23 -10.08
CA PHE A 84 3.46 4.16 -10.95
C PHE A 84 4.38 3.86 -12.12
N GLY A 85 5.09 4.87 -12.65
CA GLY A 85 6.12 4.65 -13.67
C GLY A 85 7.25 3.75 -13.16
N LEU A 86 7.64 3.86 -11.89
CA LEU A 86 8.59 2.93 -11.29
C LEU A 86 8.02 1.51 -11.20
N ILE A 87 6.80 1.35 -10.69
CA ILE A 87 6.17 0.02 -10.55
C ILE A 87 6.00 -0.64 -11.92
N GLU A 88 5.59 0.12 -12.94
CA GLU A 88 5.49 -0.33 -14.33
C GLU A 88 6.83 -0.88 -14.84
N ASN A 89 7.94 -0.20 -14.53
CA ASN A 89 9.26 -0.67 -14.91
C ASN A 89 9.68 -1.93 -14.15
N LEU A 90 9.20 -2.16 -12.93
CA LEU A 90 9.59 -3.32 -12.11
C LEU A 90 8.92 -4.62 -12.58
N TYR A 91 7.71 -4.55 -13.15
CA TYR A 91 6.86 -5.71 -13.43
C TYR A 91 6.51 -5.87 -14.90
N LYS A 92 6.79 -7.04 -15.48
CA LYS A 92 6.52 -7.34 -16.90
C LYS A 92 5.08 -7.77 -17.11
N ASN A 93 4.58 -8.68 -16.30
CA ASN A 93 3.30 -9.36 -16.48
C ASN A 93 2.34 -9.13 -15.30
N HIS A 94 2.87 -8.99 -14.08
CA HIS A 94 2.07 -8.87 -12.87
C HIS A 94 1.15 -7.64 -12.92
N PRO A 95 -0.15 -7.75 -12.55
CA PRO A 95 -1.13 -6.67 -12.67
C PRO A 95 -0.83 -5.42 -11.83
N VAL A 96 0.02 -5.54 -10.79
CA VAL A 96 0.47 -4.40 -9.97
C VAL A 96 1.10 -3.27 -10.78
N LYS A 97 1.58 -3.56 -12.00
CA LYS A 97 2.13 -2.58 -12.93
C LYS A 97 1.09 -1.57 -13.45
N ILE A 98 -0.19 -1.88 -13.31
CA ILE A 98 -1.30 -1.05 -13.75
C ILE A 98 -1.79 -0.25 -12.54
N ASP A 99 -2.11 1.02 -12.79
CA ASP A 99 -2.76 1.88 -11.79
C ASP A 99 -4.03 1.21 -11.23
N ILE A 100 -4.32 1.46 -9.96
CA ILE A 100 -5.49 0.97 -9.23
C ILE A 100 -6.78 1.36 -9.93
N ALA A 101 -6.85 2.57 -10.51
CA ALA A 101 -8.00 3.03 -11.28
C ALA A 101 -8.12 2.38 -12.68
N GLY A 102 -7.07 1.68 -13.13
CA GLY A 102 -6.95 1.16 -14.49
C GLY A 102 -6.66 2.26 -15.51
N THR A 103 -7.12 2.05 -16.75
CA THR A 103 -7.02 3.02 -17.85
C THR A 103 -8.39 3.46 -18.33
N VAL A 104 -8.48 4.64 -18.95
CA VAL A 104 -9.71 5.14 -19.60
C VAL A 104 -10.32 4.10 -20.55
N GLU A 105 -9.47 3.38 -21.29
CA GLU A 105 -9.90 2.30 -22.18
C GLU A 105 -10.49 1.13 -21.37
N SER A 106 -9.79 0.64 -20.34
CA SER A 106 -10.27 -0.50 -19.56
C SER A 106 -11.60 -0.22 -18.85
N ILE A 107 -11.79 0.98 -18.28
CA ILE A 107 -13.02 1.34 -17.57
C ILE A 107 -14.20 1.49 -18.53
N SER A 108 -13.95 1.86 -19.79
CA SER A 108 -15.00 2.01 -20.80
C SER A 108 -15.73 0.69 -21.08
N HIS A 109 -15.05 -0.44 -20.91
CA HIS A 109 -15.59 -1.79 -21.13
C HIS A 109 -16.31 -2.37 -19.90
N ILE A 110 -16.21 -1.73 -18.72
CA ILE A 110 -16.86 -2.23 -17.50
C ILE A 110 -18.38 -2.16 -17.66
N THR A 111 -19.08 -3.23 -17.29
CA THR A 111 -20.55 -3.27 -17.31
C THR A 111 -21.12 -3.46 -15.92
N LYS A 112 -22.40 -3.12 -15.75
CA LYS A 112 -23.16 -3.39 -14.52
C LYS A 112 -23.08 -4.86 -14.11
N ASP A 113 -23.18 -5.77 -15.07
CA ASP A 113 -23.18 -7.21 -14.79
C ASP A 113 -21.79 -7.70 -14.34
N MET A 114 -20.70 -7.18 -14.93
CA MET A 114 -19.34 -7.45 -14.44
C MET A 114 -19.12 -6.94 -13.01
N LEU A 115 -19.67 -5.77 -12.66
CA LEU A 115 -19.59 -5.25 -11.29
C LEU A 115 -20.33 -6.13 -10.30
N TYR A 116 -21.53 -6.62 -10.67
CA TYR A 116 -22.26 -7.58 -9.85
C TYR A 116 -21.51 -8.91 -9.73
N GLU A 117 -20.89 -9.41 -10.81
CA GLU A 117 -20.07 -10.62 -10.78
C GLU A 117 -18.88 -10.48 -9.81
N CYS A 118 -18.11 -9.39 -9.93
CA CYS A 118 -17.03 -9.08 -9.01
C CYS A 118 -17.53 -8.94 -7.56
N TYR A 119 -18.64 -8.24 -7.36
CA TYR A 119 -19.23 -8.06 -6.04
C TYR A 119 -19.60 -9.42 -5.42
N TYR A 120 -20.40 -10.22 -6.11
CA TYR A 120 -20.84 -11.51 -5.58
C TYR A 120 -19.70 -12.50 -5.42
N THR A 121 -18.59 -12.33 -6.14
CA THR A 121 -17.38 -13.14 -5.97
C THR A 121 -16.56 -12.71 -4.75
N PHE A 122 -16.33 -11.40 -4.55
CA PHE A 122 -15.32 -10.92 -3.59
C PHE A 122 -15.90 -10.30 -2.31
N TYR A 123 -17.16 -9.86 -2.29
CA TYR A 123 -17.81 -9.20 -1.14
C TYR A 123 -18.64 -10.15 -0.28
N HIS A 124 -18.47 -11.46 -0.45
CA HIS A 124 -19.06 -12.42 0.46
C HIS A 124 -18.42 -12.32 1.85
N PRO A 125 -19.19 -12.41 2.96
CA PRO A 125 -18.64 -12.24 4.31
C PRO A 125 -17.47 -13.18 4.66
N SER A 126 -17.36 -14.34 4.01
CA SER A 126 -16.21 -15.25 4.20
C SER A 126 -14.89 -14.73 3.64
N ASN A 127 -14.92 -13.69 2.80
CA ASN A 127 -13.74 -13.02 2.22
C ASN A 127 -13.58 -11.59 2.78
N MET A 128 -14.30 -11.23 3.83
CA MET A 128 -14.28 -9.90 4.45
C MET A 128 -13.83 -9.95 5.91
N LEU A 129 -13.28 -8.84 6.37
CA LEU A 129 -12.91 -8.64 7.77
C LEU A 129 -13.50 -7.31 8.25
N LEU A 130 -14.15 -7.33 9.42
CA LEU A 130 -14.63 -6.13 10.10
C LEU A 130 -13.82 -5.93 11.37
N PHE A 131 -13.22 -4.76 11.53
CA PHE A 131 -12.43 -4.38 12.70
C PHE A 131 -12.91 -3.04 13.25
N ILE A 132 -13.15 -2.99 14.56
CA ILE A 132 -13.57 -1.78 15.28
C ILE A 132 -12.56 -1.52 16.38
N VAL A 133 -12.11 -0.27 16.49
CA VAL A 133 -11.20 0.19 17.55
C VAL A 133 -11.70 1.50 18.11
N GLY A 134 -11.76 1.59 19.44
CA GLY A 134 -12.27 2.75 20.16
C GLY A 134 -12.89 2.37 21.49
N PRO A 135 -13.50 3.33 22.22
CA PRO A 135 -14.14 3.11 23.50
C PRO A 135 -15.54 2.47 23.31
N VAL A 136 -15.56 1.21 22.90
CA VAL A 136 -16.79 0.42 22.67
C VAL A 136 -16.84 -0.80 23.59
N ASP A 137 -18.05 -1.28 23.90
CA ASP A 137 -18.24 -2.59 24.55
C ASP A 137 -18.15 -3.70 23.47
N PRO A 138 -17.11 -4.55 23.48
CA PRO A 138 -16.94 -5.57 22.46
C PRO A 138 -18.09 -6.58 22.41
N ASN A 139 -18.71 -6.91 23.55
CA ASN A 139 -19.81 -7.87 23.60
C ASN A 139 -21.07 -7.26 22.95
N LYS A 140 -21.35 -5.99 23.25
CA LYS A 140 -22.48 -5.27 22.65
C LYS A 140 -22.35 -5.17 21.13
N ILE A 141 -21.17 -4.73 20.65
CA ILE A 141 -20.90 -4.61 19.21
C ILE A 141 -20.97 -5.97 18.52
N MET A 142 -20.39 -7.01 19.12
CA MET A 142 -20.45 -8.37 18.55
C MET A 142 -21.89 -8.88 18.45
N ASN A 143 -22.74 -8.63 19.46
CA ASN A 143 -24.15 -8.99 19.42
C ASN A 143 -24.90 -8.24 18.31
N GLN A 144 -24.67 -6.93 18.18
CA GLN A 144 -25.26 -6.13 17.11
C GLN A 144 -24.89 -6.66 15.71
N VAL A 145 -23.60 -6.98 15.49
CA VAL A 145 -23.13 -7.56 14.23
C VAL A 145 -23.81 -8.90 13.96
N LYS A 146 -23.88 -9.80 14.96
CA LYS A 146 -24.56 -11.10 14.83
C LYS A 146 -26.04 -10.96 14.49
N GLU A 147 -26.75 -10.04 15.16
CA GLU A 147 -28.16 -9.75 14.90
C GLU A 147 -28.39 -9.15 13.51
N ASN A 148 -27.48 -8.29 13.04
CA ASN A 148 -27.56 -7.75 11.69
C ASN A 148 -27.33 -8.85 10.64
N GLN A 149 -26.30 -9.68 10.82
CA GLN A 149 -25.98 -10.77 9.89
C GLN A 149 -27.05 -11.88 9.87
N SER A 150 -27.70 -12.18 11.01
CA SER A 150 -28.74 -13.23 11.07
C SER A 150 -30.01 -12.89 10.30
N LYS A 151 -30.26 -11.60 10.03
CA LYS A 151 -31.36 -11.10 9.19
C LYS A 151 -31.07 -11.24 7.69
N LYS A 152 -29.81 -11.52 7.32
CA LYS A 152 -29.35 -11.61 5.93
C LYS A 152 -29.19 -13.07 5.52
N LYS A 153 -29.33 -13.33 4.22
CA LYS A 153 -29.17 -14.67 3.65
C LYS A 153 -27.89 -14.71 2.84
N TYR A 154 -27.01 -15.63 3.22
CA TYR A 154 -25.79 -15.94 2.49
C TYR A 154 -25.80 -17.41 2.10
N HIS A 155 -25.26 -17.69 0.92
CA HIS A 155 -25.06 -19.05 0.44
C HIS A 155 -23.59 -19.40 0.56
N SER A 156 -23.29 -20.68 0.83
CA SER A 156 -21.90 -21.14 0.78
C SER A 156 -21.32 -20.84 -0.61
N GLN A 157 -20.14 -20.23 -0.62
CA GLN A 157 -19.39 -19.97 -1.83
C GLN A 157 -18.18 -20.89 -1.92
N PRO A 158 -17.81 -21.30 -3.15
CA PRO A 158 -16.57 -22.02 -3.36
C PRO A 158 -15.37 -21.14 -3.01
N GLU A 159 -14.23 -21.79 -2.76
CA GLU A 159 -12.95 -21.10 -2.60
C GLU A 159 -12.61 -20.30 -3.87
N ILE A 160 -12.20 -19.04 -3.67
CA ILE A 160 -11.77 -18.17 -4.76
C ILE A 160 -10.35 -18.56 -5.18
N LYS A 161 -10.22 -19.12 -6.39
CA LYS A 161 -8.93 -19.46 -6.97
C LYS A 161 -8.36 -18.27 -7.73
N ARG A 162 -7.37 -17.61 -7.14
CA ARG A 162 -6.64 -16.51 -7.78
C ARG A 162 -5.60 -17.08 -8.76
N GLN A 163 -5.55 -16.54 -9.96
CA GLN A 163 -4.55 -16.89 -10.97
C GLN A 163 -3.77 -15.63 -11.33
N PHE A 164 -2.45 -15.74 -11.26
CA PHE A 164 -1.53 -14.68 -11.64
C PHE A 164 -0.63 -15.18 -12.77
N PRO A 165 -0.21 -14.31 -13.69
CA PRO A 165 0.76 -14.69 -14.71
C PRO A 165 2.13 -14.97 -14.07
N ASP A 166 2.92 -15.81 -14.73
CA ASP A 166 4.32 -15.99 -14.35
C ASP A 166 5.07 -14.67 -14.51
N GLU A 167 5.73 -14.22 -13.44
CA GLU A 167 6.46 -12.96 -13.41
C GLU A 167 7.98 -13.23 -13.39
N PRO A 168 8.74 -12.75 -14.41
CA PRO A 168 10.19 -12.89 -14.43
C PRO A 168 10.86 -12.19 -13.26
N LYS A 169 12.05 -12.68 -12.87
CA LYS A 169 12.79 -12.12 -11.73
C LYS A 169 13.34 -10.74 -12.03
N GLU A 170 13.75 -10.49 -13.27
CA GLU A 170 14.32 -9.22 -13.70
C GLU A 170 13.24 -8.14 -13.84
N THR A 171 13.67 -6.89 -13.78
CA THR A 171 12.79 -5.74 -14.08
C THR A 171 12.36 -5.72 -15.55
N ALA A 172 11.20 -5.13 -15.83
CA ALA A 172 10.71 -4.93 -17.18
C ALA A 172 11.54 -3.88 -17.94
N GLU A 173 11.84 -2.78 -17.27
CA GLU A 173 12.60 -1.66 -17.82
C GLU A 173 13.63 -1.18 -16.79
N LYS A 174 14.84 -0.86 -17.23
CA LYS A 174 15.93 -0.41 -16.34
C LYS A 174 15.84 1.07 -15.98
N LYS A 175 15.32 1.89 -16.89
CA LYS A 175 15.20 3.32 -16.69
C LYS A 175 14.10 3.88 -17.58
N LYS A 176 13.17 4.64 -16.99
CA LYS A 176 12.16 5.42 -17.70
C LYS A 176 12.28 6.90 -17.34
N VAL A 177 12.15 7.77 -18.33
CA VAL A 177 12.20 9.22 -18.14
C VAL A 177 10.94 9.84 -18.72
N LEU A 178 10.16 10.49 -17.87
CA LEU A 178 8.93 11.18 -18.21
C LEU A 178 9.17 12.68 -18.28
N LYS A 179 8.71 13.34 -19.34
CA LYS A 179 8.74 14.80 -19.44
C LYS A 179 7.41 15.38 -18.99
N MET A 180 7.39 16.16 -17.90
CA MET A 180 6.18 16.74 -17.32
C MET A 180 6.38 18.22 -16.93
N ASN A 181 5.28 18.91 -16.61
CA ASN A 181 5.32 20.30 -16.17
C ASN A 181 5.75 20.37 -14.69
N VAL A 182 7.05 20.23 -14.43
CA VAL A 182 7.66 20.34 -13.10
C VAL A 182 8.74 21.42 -13.10
N GLN A 183 8.96 22.05 -11.94
CA GLN A 183 10.06 23.00 -11.74
C GLN A 183 11.37 22.28 -11.44
N THR A 184 11.31 21.29 -10.55
CA THR A 184 12.44 20.45 -10.14
C THR A 184 12.24 19.05 -10.69
N SER A 185 13.34 18.41 -11.13
CA SER A 185 13.27 17.02 -11.56
C SER A 185 13.04 16.11 -10.34
N LYS A 186 12.60 14.88 -10.61
CA LYS A 186 12.30 13.88 -9.59
C LYS A 186 12.93 12.55 -10.00
N CYS A 187 13.37 11.76 -9.04
CA CYS A 187 13.95 10.45 -9.29
C CYS A 187 13.52 9.47 -8.20
N LEU A 188 13.00 8.31 -8.62
CA LEU A 188 12.87 7.14 -7.77
C LEU A 188 13.73 6.00 -8.30
N PHE A 189 14.47 5.38 -7.38
CA PHE A 189 15.20 4.15 -7.59
C PHE A 189 14.43 3.01 -6.93
N GLY A 190 14.19 1.93 -7.67
CA GLY A 190 13.40 0.79 -7.21
C GLY A 190 14.15 -0.53 -7.26
N ILE A 191 13.80 -1.42 -6.33
CA ILE A 191 14.29 -2.81 -6.29
C ILE A 191 13.09 -3.74 -6.21
N LYS A 192 12.98 -4.68 -7.15
CA LYS A 192 11.94 -5.71 -7.15
C LYS A 192 12.24 -6.80 -6.11
N ALA A 193 11.25 -7.12 -5.26
CA ALA A 193 11.31 -8.23 -4.32
C ALA A 193 10.98 -9.57 -5.01
N LEU A 194 11.60 -10.66 -4.55
CA LEU A 194 11.29 -12.01 -5.01
C LEU A 194 10.63 -12.90 -3.94
N ASP A 195 10.90 -12.62 -2.66
CA ASP A 195 10.36 -13.39 -1.52
C ASP A 195 8.94 -12.94 -1.16
N VAL A 196 8.03 -12.98 -2.14
CA VAL A 196 6.69 -12.38 -2.08
C VAL A 196 5.57 -13.38 -1.80
N ASN A 197 5.90 -14.67 -1.67
CA ASN A 197 4.96 -15.75 -1.36
C ASN A 197 4.97 -16.16 0.12
N GLN A 198 5.64 -15.38 0.97
CA GLN A 198 5.65 -15.56 2.41
C GLN A 198 4.33 -15.07 3.03
N SER A 199 3.97 -15.59 4.20
CA SER A 199 2.88 -15.09 5.04
C SER A 199 3.28 -15.14 6.53
N GLY A 200 2.46 -14.56 7.39
CA GLY A 200 2.60 -14.60 8.84
C GLY A 200 3.95 -14.11 9.36
N GLU A 201 4.50 -14.78 10.38
CA GLU A 201 5.74 -14.35 11.03
C GLU A 201 6.91 -14.21 10.05
N GLN A 202 6.98 -15.08 9.04
CA GLN A 202 8.05 -15.04 8.04
C GLN A 202 7.97 -13.78 7.17
N MET A 203 6.77 -13.44 6.69
CA MET A 203 6.53 -12.20 5.94
C MET A 203 6.81 -10.97 6.81
N LEU A 204 6.31 -10.96 8.05
CA LEU A 204 6.51 -9.86 8.99
C LEU A 204 8.00 -9.62 9.27
N LYS A 205 8.76 -10.68 9.56
CA LYS A 205 10.20 -10.60 9.81
C LYS A 205 10.94 -10.07 8.58
N ASN A 206 10.61 -10.57 7.39
CA ASN A 206 11.24 -10.12 6.13
C ASN A 206 10.96 -8.64 5.85
N GLU A 207 9.68 -8.21 5.93
CA GLU A 207 9.27 -6.82 5.72
C GLU A 207 9.98 -5.87 6.69
N LEU A 208 10.05 -6.23 7.98
CA LEU A 208 10.69 -5.42 9.00
C LEU A 208 12.22 -5.39 8.83
N ALA A 209 12.85 -6.50 8.44
CA ALA A 209 14.28 -6.56 8.19
C ALA A 209 14.70 -5.69 6.99
N ILE A 210 13.92 -5.71 5.89
CA ILE A 210 14.13 -4.81 4.75
C ILE A 210 13.95 -3.35 5.18
N ASN A 211 12.90 -3.06 5.96
CA ASN A 211 12.67 -1.71 6.48
C ASN A 211 13.79 -1.20 7.40
N VAL A 212 14.38 -2.07 8.22
CA VAL A 212 15.55 -1.76 9.05
C VAL A 212 16.78 -1.55 8.19
N MET A 213 17.00 -2.39 7.18
CA MET A 213 18.08 -2.22 6.20
C MET A 213 17.99 -0.84 5.52
N LEU A 214 16.81 -0.48 4.99
CA LEU A 214 16.59 0.82 4.36
C LEU A 214 16.78 1.99 5.35
N ASP A 215 16.38 1.86 6.62
CA ASP A 215 16.64 2.91 7.62
C ASP A 215 18.13 3.07 7.95
N VAL A 216 18.89 1.97 8.00
CA VAL A 216 20.35 2.02 8.15
C VAL A 216 21.01 2.73 6.97
N LEU A 217 20.54 2.43 5.75
CA LEU A 217 21.09 3.03 4.53
C LEU A 217 20.66 4.49 4.35
N PHE A 218 19.39 4.82 4.50
CA PHE A 218 18.82 6.09 4.01
C PHE A 218 18.07 6.90 5.06
N GLY A 219 18.00 6.42 6.31
CA GLY A 219 17.45 7.22 7.40
C GLY A 219 18.19 8.55 7.57
N LYS A 220 17.49 9.61 8.01
CA LYS A 220 18.07 10.95 8.19
C LYS A 220 19.35 11.02 9.05
N SER A 221 19.64 9.98 9.84
CA SER A 221 20.84 9.86 10.68
C SER A 221 21.92 8.93 10.08
N SER A 222 21.73 8.46 8.84
CA SER A 222 22.68 7.64 8.09
C SER A 222 23.73 8.50 7.40
N ASN A 223 24.89 7.90 7.13
CA ASN A 223 25.95 8.59 6.40
C ASN A 223 25.55 8.85 4.95
N ASN A 224 24.88 7.90 4.30
CA ASN A 224 24.46 8.05 2.90
C ASN A 224 23.45 9.20 2.75
N TYR A 225 22.47 9.33 3.66
CA TYR A 225 21.56 10.48 3.64
C TYR A 225 22.33 11.80 3.74
N ASN A 226 23.26 11.90 4.71
CA ASN A 226 24.06 13.12 4.88
C ASN A 226 24.93 13.41 3.65
N GLU A 227 25.50 12.38 3.03
CA GLU A 227 26.31 12.52 1.82
C GLU A 227 25.48 13.02 0.63
N LEU A 228 24.30 12.42 0.40
CA LEU A 228 23.37 12.85 -0.65
C LEU A 228 22.91 14.30 -0.42
N TYR A 229 22.57 14.63 0.83
CA TYR A 229 22.07 15.96 1.20
C TYR A 229 23.17 17.03 1.08
N ASN A 230 24.39 16.75 1.55
CA ASN A 230 25.51 17.70 1.48
C ASN A 230 25.98 17.96 0.04
N GLU A 231 25.76 17.01 -0.86
CA GLU A 231 26.01 17.19 -2.30
C GLU A 231 24.85 17.89 -3.03
N GLY A 232 23.77 18.25 -2.34
CA GLY A 232 22.59 18.89 -2.94
C GLY A 232 21.79 17.96 -3.85
N LEU A 233 21.93 16.63 -3.71
CA LEU A 233 21.21 15.67 -4.55
C LEU A 233 19.80 15.36 -4.04
N ILE A 234 19.52 15.66 -2.77
CA ILE A 234 18.25 15.38 -2.11
C ILE A 234 17.87 16.53 -1.18
N ASP A 235 16.58 16.68 -0.91
CA ASP A 235 16.02 17.61 0.05
C ASP A 235 15.08 16.89 1.05
N ASP A 236 14.12 17.61 1.63
CA ASP A 236 13.17 17.08 2.60
C ASP A 236 12.07 16.19 1.99
N THR A 237 11.94 16.18 0.65
CA THR A 237 11.06 15.26 -0.09
C THR A 237 11.62 13.84 -0.15
N PHE A 238 12.92 13.67 0.13
CA PHE A 238 13.57 12.37 0.04
C PHE A 238 12.96 11.34 0.98
N SER A 239 12.52 10.24 0.40
CA SER A 239 11.83 9.16 1.10
C SER A 239 12.35 7.80 0.66
N TYR A 240 12.07 6.81 1.50
CA TYR A 240 12.27 5.42 1.17
C TYR A 240 11.16 4.61 1.80
N ASP A 241 10.74 3.56 1.09
CA ASP A 241 9.73 2.66 1.59
C ASP A 241 9.92 1.24 1.03
N TYR A 242 9.35 0.27 1.73
CA TYR A 242 9.22 -1.10 1.25
C TYR A 242 7.77 -1.56 1.38
N THR A 243 7.17 -1.96 0.27
CA THR A 243 5.83 -2.52 0.20
C THR A 243 5.91 -3.98 -0.19
N GLN A 244 5.19 -4.84 0.53
CA GLN A 244 4.99 -6.24 0.17
C GLN A 244 3.55 -6.65 0.46
N GLU A 245 2.98 -7.39 -0.48
CA GLU A 245 1.74 -8.14 -0.33
C GLU A 245 1.96 -9.53 -0.95
N GLN A 246 0.99 -10.43 -0.84
CA GLN A 246 1.11 -11.74 -1.48
C GLN A 246 1.24 -11.59 -3.01
N GLY A 247 2.33 -12.12 -3.58
CA GLY A 247 2.59 -12.17 -5.02
C GLY A 247 3.41 -11.01 -5.59
N PHE A 248 3.65 -9.93 -4.84
CA PHE A 248 4.53 -8.84 -5.27
C PHE A 248 5.17 -8.07 -4.10
N GLY A 249 6.28 -7.40 -4.36
CA GLY A 249 6.92 -6.50 -3.41
C GLY A 249 8.02 -5.67 -4.05
N PHE A 250 8.27 -4.49 -3.50
CA PHE A 250 9.29 -3.58 -4.01
C PHE A 250 9.75 -2.59 -2.95
N ALA A 251 11.02 -2.20 -3.03
CA ALA A 251 11.53 -1.03 -2.35
C ALA A 251 11.61 0.14 -3.31
N MET A 252 11.42 1.36 -2.81
CA MET A 252 11.69 2.59 -3.52
C MET A 252 12.46 3.57 -2.64
N VAL A 253 13.35 4.34 -3.26
CA VAL A 253 14.16 5.37 -2.61
C VAL A 253 14.32 6.54 -3.57
N GLY A 254 14.07 7.76 -3.11
CA GLY A 254 14.27 8.95 -3.92
C GLY A 254 13.38 10.11 -3.52
N GLY A 255 13.30 11.11 -4.40
CA GLY A 255 12.61 12.37 -4.17
C GLY A 255 12.94 13.40 -5.26
N ASP A 256 12.75 14.67 -4.92
CA ASP A 256 13.08 15.80 -5.78
C ASP A 256 14.61 15.99 -5.82
N THR A 257 15.12 16.34 -7.00
CA THR A 257 16.55 16.47 -7.27
C THR A 257 16.81 17.28 -8.53
N ASP A 258 17.86 18.10 -8.51
CA ASP A 258 18.31 18.82 -9.71
C ASP A 258 19.12 17.92 -10.67
N ASP A 259 19.65 16.80 -10.19
CA ASP A 259 20.49 15.87 -10.96
C ASP A 259 19.99 14.42 -10.79
N PRO A 260 18.88 14.06 -11.47
CA PRO A 260 18.25 12.75 -11.30
C PRO A 260 19.12 11.59 -11.77
N ASP A 261 20.04 11.83 -12.71
CA ASP A 261 20.98 10.81 -13.19
C ASP A 261 22.07 10.53 -12.17
N LYS A 262 22.67 11.59 -11.60
CA LYS A 262 23.66 11.43 -10.54
C LYS A 262 23.05 10.80 -9.29
N LEU A 263 21.83 11.19 -8.91
CA LEU A 263 21.14 10.56 -7.77
C LEU A 263 20.92 9.06 -8.01
N ALA A 264 20.40 8.68 -9.18
CA ALA A 264 20.15 7.28 -9.53
C ALA A 264 21.41 6.42 -9.48
N VAL A 265 22.51 6.90 -10.08
CA VAL A 265 23.82 6.21 -10.06
C VAL A 265 24.31 6.03 -8.63
N LYS A 266 24.17 7.07 -7.79
CA LYS A 266 24.66 7.05 -6.42
C LYS A 266 23.84 6.12 -5.51
N LEU A 267 22.52 6.12 -5.65
CA LEU A 267 21.64 5.18 -4.95
C LEU A 267 21.97 3.73 -5.33
N GLY A 268 22.14 3.44 -6.62
CA GLY A 268 22.53 2.12 -7.08
C GLY A 268 23.87 1.66 -6.49
N LYS A 269 24.88 2.54 -6.50
CA LYS A 269 26.19 2.26 -5.88
C LYS A 269 26.06 1.98 -4.37
N MET A 270 25.32 2.81 -3.64
CA MET A 270 25.10 2.64 -2.20
C MET A 270 24.41 1.31 -1.86
N PHE A 271 23.48 0.86 -2.69
CA PHE A 271 22.88 -0.47 -2.55
C PHE A 271 23.89 -1.59 -2.79
N ILE A 272 24.71 -1.49 -3.84
CA ILE A 272 25.73 -2.52 -4.13
C ILE A 272 26.79 -2.60 -3.02
N GLU A 273 27.27 -1.46 -2.54
CA GLU A 273 28.20 -1.40 -1.40
C GLU A 273 27.56 -1.97 -0.11
N ALA A 274 26.25 -1.80 0.07
CA ALA A 274 25.55 -2.40 1.21
C ALA A 274 25.63 -3.93 1.22
N LYS A 275 25.73 -4.60 0.05
CA LYS A 275 25.89 -6.06 -0.01
C LYS A 275 27.18 -6.56 0.63
N GLU A 276 28.22 -5.73 0.68
CA GLU A 276 29.47 -6.07 1.37
C GLU A 276 29.26 -6.18 2.89
N GLY A 277 28.17 -5.62 3.41
CA GLY A 277 27.74 -5.75 4.79
C GLY A 277 28.47 -4.86 5.80
N ASN A 278 29.47 -4.09 5.35
CA ASN A 278 30.29 -3.21 6.21
C ASN A 278 29.47 -2.09 6.89
N ILE A 279 28.42 -1.59 6.22
CA ILE A 279 27.53 -0.55 6.75
C ILE A 279 26.63 -1.06 7.88
N PHE A 280 26.37 -2.37 7.92
CA PHE A 280 25.59 -2.99 8.97
C PHE A 280 26.48 -3.28 10.17
N THR A 281 26.35 -2.42 11.18
CA THR A 281 26.99 -2.56 12.49
C THR A 281 25.93 -2.67 13.58
N GLU A 282 26.25 -3.28 14.72
CA GLU A 282 25.35 -3.35 15.88
C GLU A 282 24.84 -1.97 16.30
N LYS A 283 25.71 -0.95 16.25
CA LYS A 283 25.34 0.44 16.55
C LYS A 283 24.26 0.98 15.60
N ASN A 284 24.42 0.75 14.29
CA ASN A 284 23.46 1.22 13.28
C ASN A 284 22.15 0.43 13.38
N LEU A 285 22.23 -0.88 13.60
CA LEU A 285 21.07 -1.75 13.80
C LEU A 285 20.23 -1.30 14.99
N GLU A 286 20.84 -1.13 16.16
CA GLU A 286 20.13 -0.74 17.37
C GLU A 286 19.51 0.66 17.26
N ARG A 287 20.18 1.59 16.57
CA ARG A 287 19.61 2.90 16.24
C ARG A 287 18.35 2.77 15.37
N ALA A 288 18.43 1.99 14.30
CA ALA A 288 17.31 1.78 13.37
C ALA A 288 16.12 1.10 14.06
N LYS A 289 16.37 0.04 14.85
CA LYS A 289 15.36 -0.64 15.67
C LYS A 289 14.65 0.33 16.61
N ARG A 290 15.39 1.10 17.41
CA ARG A 290 14.80 2.09 18.33
C ARG A 290 13.96 3.13 17.62
N LYS A 291 14.42 3.62 16.46
CA LYS A 291 13.67 4.59 15.65
C LYS A 291 12.38 3.99 15.10
N LYS A 292 12.42 2.77 14.55
CA LYS A 292 11.25 2.08 14.00
C LYS A 292 10.25 1.72 15.10
N ILE A 293 10.70 1.20 16.25
CA ILE A 293 9.85 0.94 17.43
C ILE A 293 9.18 2.24 17.88
N GLY A 294 9.95 3.32 18.07
CA GLY A 294 9.37 4.60 18.49
C GLY A 294 8.38 5.17 17.48
N SER A 295 8.60 4.96 16.18
CA SER A 295 7.68 5.39 15.13
C SER A 295 6.39 4.56 15.12
N PHE A 296 6.50 3.24 15.30
CA PHE A 296 5.35 2.35 15.45
C PHE A 296 4.51 2.70 16.68
N LEU A 297 5.14 2.89 17.84
CA LEU A 297 4.45 3.28 19.09
C LEU A 297 3.72 4.62 18.96
N ARG A 298 4.24 5.57 18.18
CA ARG A 298 3.52 6.80 17.88
C ARG A 298 2.34 6.56 16.94
N ALA A 299 2.51 5.71 15.93
CA ALA A 299 1.48 5.43 14.93
C ALA A 299 0.25 4.74 15.55
N ILE A 300 0.46 3.84 16.51
CA ILE A 300 -0.65 3.18 17.25
C ILE A 300 -1.41 4.12 18.20
N ASN A 301 -1.09 5.43 18.27
CA ASN A 301 -1.96 6.41 18.92
C ASN A 301 -3.12 6.86 18.01
N SER A 302 -3.14 6.45 16.73
CA SER A 302 -4.23 6.73 15.80
C SER A 302 -5.14 5.51 15.64
N PRO A 303 -6.43 5.59 16.03
CA PRO A 303 -7.40 4.52 15.80
C PRO A 303 -7.49 4.11 14.32
N GLU A 304 -7.40 5.08 13.41
CA GLU A 304 -7.42 4.84 11.97
C GLU A 304 -6.20 4.02 11.52
N TYR A 305 -5.00 4.35 12.02
CA TYR A 305 -3.79 3.56 11.74
C TYR A 305 -3.93 2.13 12.24
N ILE A 306 -4.41 1.95 13.48
CA ILE A 306 -4.64 0.61 14.05
C ILE A 306 -5.60 -0.18 13.17
N ALA A 307 -6.73 0.41 12.77
CA ALA A 307 -7.72 -0.27 11.94
C ALA A 307 -7.17 -0.69 10.57
N ASN A 308 -6.46 0.21 9.90
CA ASN A 308 -5.88 -0.07 8.59
C ASN A 308 -4.74 -1.08 8.63
N GLN A 309 -3.86 -1.03 9.64
CA GLN A 309 -2.75 -1.98 9.75
C GLN A 309 -3.20 -3.33 10.27
N PHE A 310 -4.11 -3.38 11.25
CA PHE A 310 -4.62 -4.64 11.77
C PHE A 310 -5.29 -5.46 10.67
N THR A 311 -6.13 -4.82 9.86
CA THR A 311 -6.82 -5.50 8.75
C THR A 311 -5.83 -5.98 7.69
N ARG A 312 -4.85 -5.16 7.29
CA ARG A 312 -3.76 -5.58 6.39
C ARG A 312 -3.05 -6.83 6.90
N TYR A 313 -2.70 -6.82 8.17
CA TYR A 313 -1.91 -7.89 8.77
C TYR A 313 -2.71 -9.17 8.86
N ALA A 314 -3.96 -9.09 9.30
CA ALA A 314 -4.86 -10.24 9.35
C ALA A 314 -5.04 -10.92 7.98
N PHE A 315 -5.15 -10.16 6.89
CA PHE A 315 -5.23 -10.73 5.53
C PHE A 315 -3.95 -11.44 5.06
N ASN A 316 -2.81 -11.16 5.69
CA ASN A 316 -1.51 -11.77 5.38
C ASN A 316 -1.06 -12.76 6.47
N ASP A 317 -1.99 -13.21 7.33
CA ASP A 317 -1.74 -14.06 8.51
C ASP A 317 -0.72 -13.47 9.52
N MET A 318 -0.48 -12.16 9.46
CA MET A 318 0.39 -11.40 10.36
C MET A 318 -0.40 -10.85 11.55
N ASN A 319 0.33 -10.44 12.59
CA ASN A 319 -0.26 -9.89 13.81
C ASN A 319 0.41 -8.56 14.20
N LEU A 320 -0.41 -7.53 14.40
CA LEU A 320 0.06 -6.17 14.70
C LEU A 320 0.86 -6.13 16.01
N PHE A 321 0.50 -6.98 16.97
CA PHE A 321 1.16 -7.04 18.27
C PHE A 321 2.56 -7.66 18.19
N ASP A 322 2.88 -8.39 17.13
CA ASP A 322 4.18 -9.02 16.93
C ASP A 322 5.21 -8.08 16.29
N VAL A 323 4.83 -6.86 15.88
CA VAL A 323 5.74 -5.89 15.27
C VAL A 323 6.92 -5.54 16.18
N VAL A 324 6.64 -5.13 17.42
CA VAL A 324 7.69 -4.72 18.36
C VAL A 324 8.56 -5.91 18.77
N PRO A 325 8.00 -7.06 19.21
CA PRO A 325 8.81 -8.25 19.48
C PRO A 325 9.66 -8.70 18.30
N THR A 326 9.12 -8.64 17.07
CA THR A 326 9.87 -9.02 15.87
C THR A 326 11.01 -8.03 15.60
N LEU A 327 10.75 -6.72 15.68
CA LEU A 327 11.80 -5.69 15.57
C LEU A 327 12.93 -5.91 16.58
N GLU A 328 12.60 -6.20 17.84
CA GLU A 328 13.58 -6.47 18.90
C GLU A 328 14.43 -7.71 18.62
N ARG A 329 13.83 -8.77 18.04
CA ARG A 329 14.50 -10.02 17.66
C ARG A 329 15.36 -9.92 16.41
N ILE A 330 15.18 -8.91 15.56
CA ILE A 330 16.02 -8.74 14.36
C ILE A 330 17.49 -8.61 14.78
N THR A 331 18.31 -9.48 14.20
CA THR A 331 19.75 -9.56 14.42
C THR A 331 20.52 -8.91 13.27
N LEU A 332 21.81 -8.67 13.48
CA LEU A 332 22.69 -8.16 12.43
C LEU A 332 22.79 -9.10 11.23
N ASN A 333 22.76 -10.41 11.48
CA ASN A 333 22.80 -11.42 10.43
C ASN A 333 21.52 -11.41 9.59
N ASP A 334 20.35 -11.19 10.19
CA ASP A 334 19.10 -11.08 9.43
C ASP A 334 19.15 -9.92 8.42
N VAL A 335 19.66 -8.76 8.84
CA VAL A 335 19.78 -7.57 7.98
C VAL A 335 20.81 -7.79 6.87
N LYS A 336 21.95 -8.41 7.18
CA LYS A 336 22.98 -8.76 6.18
C LYS A 336 22.44 -9.76 5.16
N GLN A 337 21.74 -10.80 5.62
CA GLN A 337 21.15 -11.81 4.75
C GLN A 337 20.12 -11.19 3.81
N VAL A 338 19.24 -10.34 4.34
CA VAL A 338 18.26 -9.62 3.52
C VAL A 338 18.96 -8.71 2.51
N ALA A 339 20.01 -7.97 2.89
CA ALA A 339 20.75 -7.15 1.94
C ALA A 339 21.38 -7.99 0.82
N GLU A 340 21.96 -9.14 1.15
CA GLU A 340 22.56 -10.05 0.18
C GLU A 340 21.54 -10.61 -0.82
N THR A 341 20.37 -11.05 -0.35
CA THR A 341 19.34 -11.69 -1.18
C THR A 341 18.47 -10.69 -1.92
N PHE A 342 18.12 -9.56 -1.28
CA PHE A 342 17.21 -8.56 -1.81
C PHE A 342 17.87 -7.65 -2.87
N ILE A 343 19.12 -7.26 -2.66
CA ILE A 343 19.82 -6.31 -3.54
C ILE A 343 20.44 -7.03 -4.73
N SER A 344 19.99 -6.68 -5.94
CA SER A 344 20.51 -7.27 -7.18
C SER A 344 20.29 -6.35 -8.38
N GLU A 345 21.34 -6.15 -9.18
CA GLU A 345 21.35 -5.19 -10.30
C GLU A 345 20.35 -5.54 -11.41
N ASP A 346 20.14 -6.84 -11.66
CA ASP A 346 19.12 -7.36 -12.56
C ASP A 346 17.69 -6.99 -12.11
N ARG A 347 17.51 -6.61 -10.84
CA ARG A 347 16.22 -6.20 -10.25
C ARG A 347 16.10 -4.70 -9.96
N PHE A 348 17.11 -3.92 -10.35
CA PHE A 348 17.04 -2.46 -10.25
C PHE A 348 16.23 -1.85 -11.39
N SER A 349 15.54 -0.76 -11.08
CA SER A 349 14.96 0.15 -12.05
C SER A 349 14.97 1.59 -11.54
N VAL A 350 14.90 2.55 -12.45
CA VAL A 350 14.85 3.98 -12.16
C VAL A 350 13.69 4.60 -12.93
N CYS A 351 12.87 5.41 -12.26
CA CYS A 351 11.92 6.28 -12.93
C CYS A 351 12.26 7.73 -12.61
N GLN A 352 12.24 8.59 -13.61
CA GLN A 352 12.51 10.01 -13.48
C GLN A 352 11.39 10.82 -14.09
N VAL A 353 11.09 11.96 -13.48
CA VAL A 353 10.27 13.01 -14.07
C VAL A 353 11.15 14.24 -14.23
N VAL A 354 11.23 14.77 -15.44
CA VAL A 354 12.05 15.95 -15.77
C VAL A 354 11.19 17.04 -16.40
N PRO A 355 11.58 18.32 -16.29
CA PRO A 355 10.89 19.42 -16.97
C PRO A 355 10.75 19.19 -18.48
N LYS A 356 9.63 19.63 -19.05
CA LYS A 356 9.34 19.56 -20.50
C LYS A 356 10.23 20.45 -21.34
#